data_AF-A0A7S1N371-F1
#
_entry.id   AF-A0A7S1N371-F1
#
_cell.length_a   1.000
_cell.length_b   1.000
_cell.length_c   1.000
_cell.angle_alpha   90.00
_cell.angle_beta   90.00
_cell.angle_gamma   90.00
#
_symmetry.space_group_name_H-M   'P 1'
#
loop_
_entity.id
_entity.type
_entity.pdbx_description
1 polymer ?
#
loop_
_entity_poly.entity_id
_entity_poly.type
_entity_poly.pdbx_seq_one_letter_code
_entity_poly.pdbx_strand_id
1 'polypeptide(L)'
;YCTRHLVLSAELTRLEVRCQVKRVAESFIRLEQIEAVQATSRVSVDSDGGKGPVEGYPVQLSLKGMPSLTLLCLQPKVQTDWVEAIGLLVANKPNIFFLRYALKTLG
;
A
#
# COMPACT_ATOMS: atom_id res chain seq x y z
N TYR A 1 9.27 -2.32 -19.05
CA TYR A 1 9.01 -2.33 -17.59
C TYR A 1 7.57 -2.80 -17.35
N CYS A 2 7.31 -3.84 -16.53
CA CYS A 2 5.94 -4.05 -16.03
C CYS A 2 5.74 -3.09 -14.85
N THR A 3 4.85 -2.11 -15.01
CA THR A 3 4.41 -1.29 -13.88
C THR A 3 3.58 -2.16 -12.95
N ARG A 4 4.01 -2.20 -11.68
CA ARG A 4 3.26 -2.85 -10.61
C ARG A 4 2.31 -1.80 -10.03
N HIS A 5 1.08 -2.21 -9.79
CA HIS A 5 0.06 -1.38 -9.16
C HIS A 5 -0.31 -2.01 -7.82
N LEU A 6 -0.45 -1.15 -6.81
CA LEU A 6 -0.91 -1.55 -5.49
C LEU A 6 -2.42 -1.32 -5.42
N VAL A 7 -3.18 -2.32 -4.98
CA VAL A 7 -4.65 -2.26 -4.91
C VAL A 7 -5.12 -2.84 -3.58
N LEU A 8 -6.15 -2.25 -2.97
CA LEU A 8 -6.81 -2.82 -1.80
C LEU A 8 -7.72 -3.98 -2.23
N SER A 9 -7.64 -5.13 -1.55
CA SER A 9 -8.52 -6.27 -1.83
C SER A 9 -9.98 -5.93 -1.55
N ALA A 10 -10.92 -6.61 -2.22
CA ALA A 10 -12.35 -6.34 -2.09
C ALA A 10 -12.85 -6.51 -0.64
N GLU A 11 -12.21 -7.40 0.13
CA GLU A 11 -12.51 -7.67 1.53
C GLU A 11 -11.81 -6.71 2.49
N LEU A 12 -11.09 -5.70 1.98
CA LEU A 12 -10.36 -4.68 2.74
C LEU A 12 -9.31 -5.26 3.70
N THR A 13 -8.79 -6.45 3.43
CA THR A 13 -7.86 -7.14 4.36
C THR A 13 -6.43 -7.22 3.85
N ARG A 14 -6.18 -6.88 2.58
CA ARG A 14 -4.87 -7.01 1.94
C ARG A 14 -4.60 -5.84 1.00
N LEU A 15 -3.36 -5.39 0.98
CA LEU A 15 -2.82 -4.59 -0.13
C LEU A 15 -2.12 -5.54 -1.10
N GLU A 16 -2.60 -5.60 -2.33
CA GLU A 16 -2.16 -6.54 -3.35
C GLU A 16 -1.28 -5.85 -4.38
N VAL A 17 -0.11 -6.43 -4.65
CA VAL A 17 0.78 -6.01 -5.72
C VAL A 17 0.40 -6.77 -6.98
N ARG A 18 -0.05 -6.05 -8.00
CA ARG A 18 -0.51 -6.62 -9.27
C ARG A 18 0.34 -6.10 -10.43
N CYS A 19 0.70 -6.98 -11.36
CA CYS A 19 1.22 -6.58 -12.69
C CYS A 19 0.04 -6.58 -13.66
N GLN A 20 -0.11 -5.53 -14.48
CA GLN A 20 -1.27 -5.37 -15.37
C GLN A 20 -1.51 -6.55 -16.32
N VAL A 21 -0.45 -7.31 -16.62
CA VAL A 21 -0.48 -8.42 -17.56
C VAL A 21 -0.96 -9.73 -16.91
N LYS A 22 -0.89 -9.83 -15.57
CA LYS A 22 -1.22 -11.06 -14.83
C LYS A 22 -2.63 -10.98 -14.23
N ARG A 23 -3.38 -12.08 -14.32
CA ARG A 23 -4.73 -12.19 -13.73
C ARG A 23 -4.73 -12.30 -12.20
N VAL A 24 -3.60 -12.68 -11.59
CA VAL A 24 -3.46 -12.94 -10.15
C VAL A 24 -2.44 -11.97 -9.56
N ALA A 25 -2.65 -11.58 -8.30
CA ALA A 25 -1.68 -10.78 -7.54
C ALA A 25 -0.33 -11.50 -7.43
N GLU A 26 0.76 -10.76 -7.60
CA GLU A 26 2.13 -11.29 -7.48
C GLU A 26 2.52 -11.48 -6.02
N SER A 27 2.05 -10.59 -5.14
CA SER A 27 2.27 -10.63 -3.71
C SER A 27 1.21 -9.79 -2.99
N PHE A 28 1.16 -9.88 -1.66
CA PHE A 28 0.28 -9.05 -0.85
C PHE A 28 0.86 -8.74 0.53
N ILE A 29 0.41 -7.64 1.11
CA ILE A 29 0.65 -7.25 2.51
C ILE A 29 -0.69 -7.37 3.22
N ARG A 30 -0.71 -8.06 4.36
CA ARG A 30 -1.95 -8.16 5.13
C ARG A 30 -2.15 -6.89 5.94
N LEU A 31 -3.36 -6.34 5.93
CA LEU A 31 -3.68 -5.14 6.68
C LEU A 31 -3.40 -5.33 8.18
N GLU A 32 -3.62 -6.53 8.72
CA GLU A 32 -3.33 -6.86 10.12
C GLU A 32 -1.88 -6.54 10.52
N GLN A 33 -0.93 -6.70 9.59
CA GLN A 33 0.50 -6.49 9.81
C GLN A 33 0.92 -5.02 9.77
N ILE A 34 0.12 -4.11 9.22
CA ILE A 34 0.54 -2.70 9.00
C ILE A 34 0.31 -1.86 10.26
N GLU A 35 1.31 -1.61 11.07
CA GLU A 35 1.15 -0.90 12.36
C GLU A 35 0.94 0.60 12.20
N ALA A 36 1.60 1.20 11.22
CA ALA A 36 1.51 2.62 10.94
C ALA A 36 1.84 2.92 9.48
N VAL A 37 1.46 4.10 9.04
CA VAL A 37 1.81 4.67 7.73
C VAL A 37 2.27 6.11 7.92
N GLN A 38 3.29 6.51 7.15
CA GLN A 38 3.77 7.89 7.17
C GLN A 38 4.26 8.33 5.78
N ALA A 39 4.04 9.61 5.47
CA ALA A 39 4.72 10.29 4.37
C ALA A 39 6.17 10.56 4.78
N THR A 40 7.11 10.31 3.87
CA THR A 40 8.51 10.74 4.06
C THR A 40 8.87 11.87 3.10
N SER A 41 10.01 12.51 3.37
CA SER A 41 10.52 13.61 2.55
C SER A 41 10.65 13.20 1.08
N ARG A 42 10.35 14.16 0.19
CA ARG A 42 10.58 14.04 -1.25
C ARG A 42 12.01 13.57 -1.52
N VAL A 43 12.15 12.64 -2.45
CA VAL A 43 13.44 12.12 -2.93
C VAL A 43 13.60 12.36 -4.42
N SER A 44 14.85 12.48 -4.85
CA SER A 44 15.21 12.48 -6.27
C SER A 44 15.53 11.03 -6.66
N VAL A 45 14.85 10.50 -7.67
CA VAL A 45 15.05 9.12 -8.15
C VAL A 45 15.61 9.17 -9.56
N ASP A 46 16.77 8.55 -9.77
CA ASP A 46 17.37 8.47 -11.09
C ASP A 46 16.48 7.61 -12.00
N SER A 47 16.15 8.15 -13.17
CA SER A 47 15.47 7.36 -14.20
C SER A 47 16.52 6.62 -15.04
N ASP A 48 16.39 5.30 -15.14
CA ASP A 48 17.26 4.41 -15.96
C ASP A 48 17.19 4.67 -17.49
N GLY A 49 16.74 5.86 -17.92
CA GLY A 49 16.48 6.19 -19.32
C GLY A 49 17.02 7.54 -19.78
N GLY A 50 17.94 8.16 -19.04
CA GLY A 50 18.61 9.40 -19.46
C GLY A 50 17.71 10.65 -19.48
N LYS A 51 16.53 10.60 -18.86
CA LYS A 51 15.57 11.71 -18.82
C LYS A 51 15.73 12.61 -17.59
N GLY A 52 16.87 12.51 -16.91
CA GLY A 52 17.13 13.20 -15.64
C GLY A 52 16.38 12.57 -14.45
N PRO A 53 16.60 13.12 -13.25
CA PRO A 53 15.97 12.65 -12.04
C PRO A 53 14.45 12.94 -12.05
N VAL A 54 13.67 11.98 -11.56
CA VAL A 54 12.23 12.12 -11.31
C VAL A 54 12.00 12.33 -9.82
N GLU A 55 11.08 13.22 -9.48
CA GLU A 55 10.68 13.43 -8.09
C GLU A 55 9.83 12.25 -7.59
N GLY A 56 10.25 11.67 -6.48
CA GLY A 56 9.56 10.62 -5.77
C GLY A 56 9.04 11.10 -4.42
N TYR A 57 7.85 10.62 -4.06
CA TYR A 57 7.12 10.96 -2.85
C TYR A 57 6.87 9.66 -2.07
N PRO A 58 7.78 9.24 -1.16
CA PRO A 58 7.70 7.91 -0.59
C PRO A 58 6.68 7.81 0.55
N VAL A 59 6.00 6.68 0.63
CA VAL A 59 5.09 6.29 1.71
C VAL A 59 5.72 5.11 2.45
N GLN A 60 5.99 5.26 3.73
CA GLN A 60 6.56 4.20 4.55
C GLN A 60 5.48 3.51 5.37
N LEU A 61 5.47 2.19 5.32
CA LEU A 61 4.62 1.31 6.11
C LEU A 61 5.45 0.63 7.19
N SER A 62 5.11 0.87 8.45
CA SER A 62 5.67 0.12 9.58
C SER A 62 4.92 -1.20 9.69
N LEU A 63 5.66 -2.31 9.74
CA LEU A 63 5.08 -3.64 9.71
C LEU A 63 5.43 -4.40 10.99
N LYS A 64 4.45 -5.10 11.57
CA LYS A 64 4.61 -5.88 12.80
C LYS A 64 5.67 -6.97 12.62
N GLY A 65 6.78 -6.84 13.36
CA GLY A 65 7.86 -7.82 13.37
C GLY A 65 8.62 -7.95 12.04
N MET A 66 8.51 -6.96 11.14
CA MET A 66 9.16 -6.96 9.83
C MET A 66 9.81 -5.60 9.56
N PRO A 67 10.82 -5.53 8.68
CA PRO A 67 11.33 -4.26 8.21
C PRO A 67 10.22 -3.42 7.57
N SER A 68 10.30 -2.10 7.74
CA SER A 68 9.37 -1.17 7.10
C SER A 68 9.45 -1.28 5.58
N LEU A 69 8.30 -1.17 4.92
CA LEU A 69 8.21 -1.15 3.46
C LEU A 69 8.04 0.29 2.97
N THR A 70 8.80 0.67 1.94
CA THR A 70 8.65 1.97 1.29
C THR A 70 8.03 1.80 -0.09
N LEU A 71 6.92 2.49 -0.31
CA LEU A 71 6.24 2.64 -1.60
C LEU A 71 6.62 3.99 -2.19
N LEU A 72 6.81 4.07 -3.51
CA LEU A 72 7.16 5.32 -4.18
C LEU A 72 5.97 5.85 -4.97
N CYS A 73 5.45 7.02 -4.59
CA CYS A 73 4.48 7.75 -5.38
C CYS A 73 5.19 8.73 -6.32
N LEU A 74 4.67 8.92 -7.52
CA LEU A 74 5.21 9.86 -8.51
C LEU A 74 4.55 11.25 -8.44
N GLN A 75 3.59 11.42 -7.54
CA GLN A 75 2.85 12.67 -7.35
C GLN A 75 2.60 12.89 -5.85
N PRO A 76 2.68 14.14 -5.37
CA PRO A 76 2.48 14.45 -3.96
C PRO A 76 1.05 14.16 -3.49
N LYS A 77 0.04 14.48 -4.32
CA LYS A 77 -1.36 14.17 -4.00
C LYS A 77 -1.58 12.68 -3.77
N VAL A 78 -0.97 11.84 -4.61
CA VAL A 78 -1.06 10.38 -4.49
C VAL A 78 -0.44 9.91 -3.17
N GLN A 79 0.69 10.50 -2.74
CA GLN A 79 1.28 10.21 -1.43
C GLN A 79 0.29 10.53 -0.29
N THR A 80 -0.32 11.72 -0.31
CA THR A 80 -1.32 12.13 0.69
C THR A 80 -2.52 11.18 0.71
N ASP A 81 -3.12 10.88 -0.44
CA ASP A 81 -4.28 9.99 -0.57
C ASP A 81 -3.97 8.60 0.01
N TRP A 82 -2.77 8.06 -0.26
CA TRP A 82 -2.35 6.75 0.27
C TRP A 82 -2.10 6.76 1.78
N VAL A 83 -1.48 7.81 2.32
CA VAL A 83 -1.23 7.93 3.76
C VAL A 83 -2.56 8.03 4.52
N GLU A 84 -3.49 8.87 4.04
CA GLU A 84 -4.82 9.01 4.63
C GLU A 84 -5.62 7.71 4.56
N ALA A 85 -5.70 7.09 3.37
CA ALA A 85 -6.45 5.86 3.18
C ALA A 85 -5.92 4.70 4.04
N ILE A 86 -4.60 4.48 4.06
CA ILE A 86 -4.01 3.44 4.90
C ILE A 86 -4.16 3.79 6.38
N GLY A 87 -4.02 5.06 6.76
CA GLY A 87 -4.23 5.52 8.13
C GLY A 87 -5.64 5.18 8.64
N LEU A 88 -6.66 5.45 7.82
CA LEU A 88 -8.05 5.07 8.11
C LEU A 88 -8.22 3.56 8.26
N LEU A 89 -7.62 2.77 7.38
CA LEU A 89 -7.68 1.31 7.46
C LEU A 89 -7.00 0.78 8.72
N VAL A 90 -5.85 1.34 9.09
CA VAL A 90 -5.11 0.96 10.31
C VAL A 90 -5.90 1.30 11.56
N ALA A 91 -6.49 2.50 11.63
CA ALA A 91 -7.32 2.94 12.76
C ALA A 91 -8.59 2.10 12.91
N ASN A 92 -9.14 1.60 11.81
CA ASN A 92 -10.38 0.81 11.79
C ASN A 92 -10.18 -0.70 11.67
N LYS A 93 -8.95 -1.21 11.82
CA LYS A 93 -8.66 -2.66 11.75
C LYS A 93 -9.64 -3.49 12.58
N PRO A 94 -9.91 -3.21 13.87
CA PRO A 94 -10.80 -4.05 14.67
C PRO A 94 -12.19 -4.21 14.01
N ASN A 95 -12.73 -3.12 13.46
CA ASN A 95 -14.03 -3.11 12.79
C ASN A 95 -14.01 -3.93 11.50
N ILE A 96 -12.96 -3.78 10.68
CA ILE A 96 -12.79 -4.52 9.42
C ILE A 96 -12.73 -6.03 9.68
N PHE A 97 -11.95 -6.46 10.68
CA PHE A 97 -11.82 -7.88 11.00
C PHE A 97 -13.04 -8.46 11.73
N PHE A 98 -13.73 -7.65 12.54
CA PHE A 98 -15.00 -8.03 13.15
C PHE A 98 -16.08 -8.29 12.09
N LEU A 99 -16.29 -7.35 11.16
CA LEU A 99 -17.27 -7.49 10.09
C LEU A 99 -17.01 -8.74 9.24
N ARG A 100 -15.75 -9.01 8.93
CA ARG A 100 -15.36 -10.23 8.20
C ARG A 100 -15.74 -11.50 8.95
N TYR A 101 -15.55 -11.54 10.27
CA TYR A 101 -15.93 -12.70 11.08
C TYR A 101 -17.45 -12.86 11.14
N ALA A 102 -18.19 -11.78 11.41
CA ALA A 102 -19.64 -11.77 11.52
C ALA A 102 -20.33 -12.24 10.22
N LEU A 103 -19.83 -11.80 9.05
CA LEU A 103 -20.34 -12.24 7.76
C LEU A 103 -20.06 -13.72 7.48
N LYS A 104 -18.92 -14.25 7.93
CA LYS A 104 -18.57 -15.66 7.77
C LYS A 104 -19.42 -16.59 8.65
N THR A 105 -19.96 -16.08 9.76
CA THR A 105 -20.86 -16.86 10.64
C THR A 105 -22.32 -16.83 10.21
N LEU A 106 -22.69 -15.94 9.27
CA LEU A 106 -24.06 -15.77 8.78
C LEU A 106 -24.32 -16.50 7.44
N GLY A 107 -23.31 -17.13 6.85
CA GLY A 107 -23.41 -17.96 5.65
C GLY A 107 -22.90 -19.38 5.91
#